data_AF-A0A437DFJ9-F1
#
_entry.id   AF-A0A437DFJ9-F1
#
_cell.length_a   1.000
_cell.length_b   1.000
_cell.length_c   1.000
_cell.angle_alpha   90.00
_cell.angle_beta   90.00
_cell.angle_gamma   90.00
#
_symmetry.space_group_name_H-M   'P 1'
#
loop_
_entity.id
_entity.type
_entity.pdbx_description
1 polymer ?
#
loop_
_entity_poly.entity_id
_entity_poly.type
_entity_poly.pdbx_seq_one_letter_code
_entity_poly.pdbx_strand_id
1 'polypeptide(L)'
;MPDNATCYTSSDPAALNASQLYNNLLDVGQLWNREDEQKPLPSCSDIWNPLTNHTCAVCRDEQVFAVCQNLSESVDLRMEGSSGHIKIFRCACDQLASKAEIPTTAPTPDGTQVHWSIPTAVFIIISLAAIFISIYHFWKRPSEDKKDQEAGVQATFLKGGEPTDGTKIKEIQN
;
A
#
# COMPACT_ATOMS: atom_id res chain seq x y z
N MET A 1 -23.11 -22.22 2.49
CA MET A 1 -23.30 -20.77 2.69
C MET A 1 -24.80 -20.53 2.86
N PRO A 2 -25.27 -19.68 3.80
CA PRO A 2 -26.67 -19.27 3.86
C PRO A 2 -27.08 -18.47 2.62
N ASP A 3 -28.32 -18.66 2.15
CA ASP A 3 -28.85 -18.00 0.94
C ASP A 3 -29.02 -16.48 1.10
N ASN A 4 -29.02 -15.98 2.33
CA ASN A 4 -29.20 -14.58 2.71
C ASN A 4 -27.88 -13.89 3.12
N ALA A 5 -26.72 -14.52 2.88
CA ALA A 5 -25.43 -13.94 3.20
C ALA A 5 -24.96 -13.00 2.09
N THR A 6 -24.45 -11.83 2.49
CA THR A 6 -23.74 -10.91 1.59
C THR A 6 -22.29 -10.79 2.05
N CYS A 7 -21.36 -10.92 1.10
CA CYS A 7 -19.93 -10.89 1.37
C CYS A 7 -19.26 -9.68 0.72
N TYR A 8 -18.25 -9.19 1.42
CA TYR A 8 -17.40 -8.09 1.00
C TYR A 8 -15.94 -8.47 1.24
N THR A 9 -15.06 -7.89 0.45
CA THR A 9 -13.62 -8.10 0.54
C THR A 9 -12.85 -6.79 0.48
N SER A 10 -11.68 -6.78 1.12
CA SER A 10 -10.65 -5.76 0.93
C SER A 10 -9.26 -6.39 0.88
N SER A 11 -8.51 -6.01 -0.16
CA SER A 11 -7.08 -6.30 -0.29
C SER A 11 -6.20 -5.14 0.22
N ASP A 12 -6.81 -4.09 0.79
CA ASP A 12 -6.07 -2.98 1.39
C ASP A 12 -5.33 -3.47 2.65
N PRO A 13 -4.01 -3.28 2.77
CA PRO A 13 -3.28 -3.64 3.99
C PRO A 13 -3.87 -3.02 5.27
N ALA A 14 -4.49 -1.83 5.18
CA ALA A 14 -5.16 -1.19 6.30
C ALA A 14 -6.36 -2.02 6.84
N ALA A 15 -6.94 -2.89 6.01
CA ALA A 15 -8.06 -3.76 6.41
C ALA A 15 -7.70 -4.73 7.54
N LEU A 16 -6.42 -5.08 7.70
CA LEU A 16 -5.95 -5.92 8.80
C LEU A 16 -6.19 -5.28 10.18
N ASN A 17 -6.26 -3.95 10.19
CA ASN A 17 -6.50 -3.12 11.37
C ASN A 17 -7.94 -2.61 11.42
N ALA A 18 -8.86 -3.26 10.70
CA ALA A 18 -10.29 -2.95 10.80
C ALA A 18 -10.74 -3.05 12.26
N SER A 19 -11.44 -2.02 12.71
CA SER A 19 -11.97 -1.89 14.07
C SER A 19 -13.50 -1.88 14.07
N GLN A 20 -14.14 -1.41 12.99
CA GLN A 20 -15.60 -1.38 12.89
C GLN A 20 -16.12 -1.53 11.47
N LEU A 21 -17.36 -2.04 11.39
CA LEU A 21 -18.18 -2.11 10.18
C LEU A 21 -19.56 -1.54 10.50
N TYR A 22 -20.06 -0.65 9.66
CA TYR A 22 -21.34 0.02 9.89
C TYR A 22 -22.06 0.33 8.58
N ASN A 23 -23.36 0.58 8.67
CA ASN A 23 -24.16 1.08 7.55
C ASN A 23 -24.09 2.61 7.53
N ASN A 24 -23.64 3.19 6.42
CA ASN A 24 -23.50 4.63 6.26
C ASN A 24 -24.85 5.37 6.11
N LEU A 25 -25.94 4.65 5.81
CA LEU A 25 -27.26 5.26 5.57
C LEU A 25 -28.20 5.22 6.77
N LEU A 26 -27.97 4.28 7.69
CA LEU A 26 -28.78 4.13 8.89
C LEU A 26 -27.88 4.58 10.04
N ASP A 27 -28.22 5.69 10.71
CA ASP A 27 -27.58 6.21 11.93
C ASP A 27 -27.66 5.24 13.13
N VAL A 28 -27.69 3.93 12.88
CA VAL A 28 -27.98 2.87 13.82
C VAL A 28 -26.80 1.89 13.85
N GLY A 29 -25.97 2.06 14.86
CA GLY A 29 -25.09 1.02 15.43
C GLY A 29 -23.98 0.48 14.52
N GLN A 30 -22.89 0.07 15.16
CA GLN A 30 -21.86 -0.74 14.50
C GLN A 30 -22.46 -2.13 14.24
N LEU A 31 -22.40 -2.59 12.98
CA LEU A 31 -22.83 -3.94 12.59
C LEU A 31 -21.80 -5.00 13.03
N TRP A 32 -20.55 -4.58 13.13
CA TRP A 32 -19.46 -5.33 13.73
C TRP A 32 -18.46 -4.36 14.36
N ASN A 33 -17.89 -4.78 15.47
CA ASN A 33 -16.88 -4.08 16.24
C ASN A 33 -15.79 -5.08 16.63
N ARG A 34 -14.54 -4.63 16.63
CA ARG A 34 -13.42 -5.39 17.18
C ARG A 34 -13.22 -5.04 18.65
N GLU A 35 -13.50 -6.00 19.53
CA GLU A 35 -13.39 -5.81 20.98
C GLU A 35 -11.95 -5.48 21.43
N ASP A 36 -10.97 -6.13 20.80
CA ASP A 36 -9.55 -5.94 21.07
C ASP A 36 -8.79 -5.74 19.75
N GLU A 37 -8.41 -4.49 19.48
CA GLU A 37 -7.64 -4.12 18.27
C GLU A 37 -6.25 -4.75 18.22
N GLN A 38 -5.69 -5.17 19.37
CA GLN A 38 -4.38 -5.81 19.45
C GLN A 38 -4.46 -7.29 19.05
N LYS A 39 -5.61 -7.94 19.27
CA LYS A 39 -5.85 -9.33 18.88
C LYS A 39 -6.10 -9.41 17.37
N PRO A 40 -5.40 -10.25 16.60
CA PRO A 40 -5.60 -10.37 15.15
C PRO A 40 -7.02 -10.77 14.78
N LEU A 41 -7.46 -10.40 13.57
CA LEU A 41 -8.72 -10.85 13.01
C LEU A 41 -8.79 -12.39 12.96
N PRO A 42 -9.95 -13.00 13.27
CA PRO A 42 -10.11 -14.45 13.23
C PRO A 42 -10.01 -15.00 11.79
N SER A 43 -9.73 -16.29 11.63
CA SER A 43 -9.77 -16.96 10.32
C SER A 43 -11.21 -17.03 9.79
N CYS A 44 -11.40 -16.97 8.47
CA CYS A 44 -12.73 -17.09 7.88
C CYS A 44 -13.29 -18.52 7.93
N SER A 45 -12.47 -19.52 8.27
CA SER A 45 -12.91 -20.90 8.49
C SER A 45 -13.97 -21.01 9.59
N ASP A 46 -13.88 -20.15 10.62
CA ASP A 46 -14.75 -20.15 11.80
C ASP A 46 -15.77 -19.01 11.80
N ILE A 47 -15.97 -18.34 10.66
CA ILE A 47 -16.80 -17.11 10.56
C ILE A 47 -18.26 -17.33 10.94
N TRP A 48 -18.74 -18.57 10.91
CA TRP A 48 -20.12 -18.92 11.21
C TRP A 48 -20.46 -18.85 12.69
N ASN A 49 -19.47 -19.07 13.57
CA ASN A 49 -19.68 -18.94 15.02
C ASN A 49 -20.10 -17.51 15.41
N PRO A 50 -19.37 -16.44 15.05
CA PRO A 50 -19.77 -15.08 15.41
C PRO A 50 -21.06 -14.62 14.72
N LEU A 51 -21.36 -15.12 13.52
CA LEU A 51 -22.60 -14.78 12.79
C LEU A 51 -23.88 -15.31 13.47
N THR A 52 -23.79 -16.22 14.43
CA THR A 52 -24.97 -16.67 15.19
C THR A 52 -25.54 -15.59 16.10
N ASN A 53 -24.70 -14.67 16.58
CA ASN A 53 -25.09 -13.63 17.54
C ASN A 53 -25.02 -12.21 16.95
N HIS A 54 -24.39 -12.04 15.79
CA HIS A 54 -24.17 -10.74 15.15
C HIS A 54 -24.63 -10.74 13.69
N THR A 55 -25.13 -9.59 13.24
CA THR A 55 -25.53 -9.39 11.82
C THR A 55 -24.35 -9.52 10.88
N CYS A 56 -23.18 -9.02 11.29
CA CYS A 56 -21.95 -9.06 10.52
C CYS A 56 -20.78 -9.60 11.33
N ALA A 57 -19.82 -10.20 10.63
CA ALA A 57 -18.54 -10.60 11.19
C ALA A 57 -17.42 -10.33 10.17
N VAL A 58 -16.24 -9.98 10.68
CA VAL A 58 -15.04 -9.72 9.88
C VAL A 58 -13.97 -10.76 10.20
N CYS A 59 -13.31 -11.27 9.16
CA CYS A 59 -12.27 -12.28 9.26
C CYS A 59 -11.16 -12.05 8.25
N ARG A 60 -10.08 -12.83 8.38
CA ARG A 60 -8.90 -12.75 7.54
C ARG A 60 -8.46 -14.14 7.07
N ASP A 61 -8.20 -14.24 5.77
CA ASP A 61 -7.34 -15.28 5.18
C ASP A 61 -6.26 -14.60 4.31
N GLU A 62 -6.30 -14.76 2.99
CA GLU A 62 -5.38 -14.04 2.06
C GLU A 62 -5.67 -12.54 2.03
N GLN A 63 -6.95 -12.19 2.22
CA GLN A 63 -7.47 -10.84 2.29
C GLN A 63 -8.51 -10.75 3.40
N VAL A 64 -8.99 -9.54 3.69
CA VAL A 64 -9.99 -9.33 4.73
C VAL A 64 -11.38 -9.45 4.13
N PHE A 65 -12.23 -10.22 4.79
CA PHE A 65 -13.61 -10.40 4.39
C PHE A 65 -14.55 -9.90 5.48
N ALA A 66 -15.65 -9.28 5.06
CA ALA A 66 -16.80 -9.03 5.90
C ALA A 66 -17.98 -9.85 5.39
N VAL A 67 -18.59 -10.63 6.27
CA VAL A 67 -19.76 -11.45 5.96
C VAL A 67 -20.90 -10.94 6.80
N CYS A 68 -22.04 -10.70 6.16
CA CYS A 68 -23.23 -10.21 6.83
C CYS A 68 -24.45 -11.03 6.43
N GLN A 69 -25.36 -11.27 7.36
CA GLN A 69 -26.64 -11.93 7.12
C GLN A 69 -27.79 -10.95 7.25
N ASN A 70 -28.88 -11.19 6.50
CA ASN A 70 -30.12 -10.41 6.58
C ASN A 70 -29.94 -8.90 6.30
N LEU A 71 -28.95 -8.52 5.47
CA LEU A 71 -28.84 -7.13 5.00
C LEU A 71 -29.82 -6.89 3.85
N SER A 72 -30.45 -5.71 3.87
CA SER A 72 -31.18 -5.19 2.72
C SER A 72 -30.22 -4.92 1.55
N GLU A 73 -30.70 -5.03 0.31
CA GLU A 73 -29.91 -4.74 -0.89
C GLU A 73 -29.44 -3.27 -0.96
N SER A 74 -30.14 -2.37 -0.26
CA SER A 74 -29.86 -0.93 -0.25
C SER A 74 -28.81 -0.49 0.79
N VAL A 75 -28.17 -1.42 1.50
CA VAL A 75 -27.19 -1.09 2.55
C VAL A 75 -25.87 -0.61 1.94
N ASP A 76 -25.40 0.56 2.39
CA ASP A 76 -24.08 1.10 2.06
C ASP A 76 -23.11 0.78 3.21
N LEU A 77 -22.38 -0.33 3.11
CA LEU A 77 -21.44 -0.73 4.15
C LEU A 77 -20.14 0.06 4.07
N ARG A 78 -19.67 0.49 5.24
CA ARG A 78 -18.34 1.07 5.42
C ARG A 78 -17.56 0.32 6.47
N MET A 79 -16.28 0.16 6.20
CA MET A 79 -15.30 -0.38 7.13
C MET A 79 -14.35 0.73 7.54
N GLU A 80 -14.00 0.76 8.82
CA GLU A 80 -13.00 1.66 9.36
C GLU A 80 -11.99 0.89 10.18
N GLY A 81 -10.77 1.40 10.18
CA GLY A 81 -9.68 0.98 11.05
C GLY A 81 -9.03 2.19 11.71
N SER A 82 -7.93 1.96 12.40
CA SER A 82 -7.21 3.00 13.14
C SER A 82 -6.74 4.19 12.28
N SER A 83 -6.57 4.00 10.97
CA SER A 83 -6.16 5.03 10.01
C SER A 83 -7.32 5.65 9.21
N GLY A 84 -8.57 5.33 9.52
CA GLY A 84 -9.77 5.85 8.86
C GLY A 84 -10.48 4.83 7.98
N HIS A 85 -11.17 5.31 6.94
CA HIS A 85 -12.01 4.48 6.08
C HIS A 85 -11.19 3.49 5.23
N ILE A 86 -11.63 2.23 5.26
CA ILE A 86 -11.08 1.14 4.47
C ILE A 86 -12.05 0.85 3.33
N LYS A 87 -11.49 0.73 2.12
CA LYS A 87 -12.28 0.42 0.94
C LYS A 87 -12.64 -1.07 0.94
N ILE A 88 -13.92 -1.37 0.82
CA ILE A 88 -14.46 -2.73 0.69
C ILE A 88 -15.27 -2.85 -0.60
N PHE A 89 -15.32 -4.05 -1.15
CA PHE A 89 -16.06 -4.35 -2.37
C PHE A 89 -16.93 -5.58 -2.18
N ARG A 90 -18.13 -5.57 -2.74
CA ARG A 90 -18.99 -6.75 -2.75
C ARG A 90 -18.31 -7.87 -3.54
N CYS A 91 -18.31 -9.08 -2.99
CA CYS A 91 -17.77 -10.26 -3.64
C CYS A 91 -18.73 -11.45 -3.51
N ALA A 92 -18.48 -12.48 -4.30
CA ALA A 92 -19.17 -13.74 -4.12
C ALA A 92 -18.69 -14.42 -2.82
N CYS A 93 -19.62 -15.05 -2.13
CA CYS A 93 -19.42 -15.61 -0.81
C CYS A 93 -18.67 -16.96 -0.82
N ASP A 94 -18.66 -17.64 -1.96
CA ASP A 94 -17.89 -18.84 -2.25
C ASP A 94 -16.37 -18.62 -2.21
N GLN A 95 -15.89 -17.39 -2.40
CA GLN A 95 -14.47 -17.02 -2.27
C GLN A 95 -13.92 -17.26 -0.86
N LEU A 96 -14.78 -17.34 0.17
CA LEU A 96 -14.35 -17.73 1.52
C LEU A 96 -14.11 -19.25 1.63
N ALA A 97 -14.81 -20.05 0.81
CA ALA A 97 -14.79 -21.50 0.90
C ALA A 97 -13.64 -22.14 0.11
N SER A 98 -13.00 -21.41 -0.81
CA SER A 98 -11.96 -21.94 -1.72
C SER A 98 -10.67 -22.40 -1.02
N LYS A 99 -10.58 -22.31 0.32
CA LYS A 99 -9.46 -22.82 1.13
C LYS A 99 -9.83 -23.98 2.05
N ALA A 100 -11.12 -24.32 2.19
CA ALA A 100 -11.55 -25.44 3.03
C ALA A 100 -11.44 -26.81 2.33
N GLU A 101 -11.28 -26.82 1.00
CA GLU A 101 -11.11 -28.06 0.25
C GLU A 101 -9.63 -28.46 0.19
N ILE A 102 -9.12 -29.02 1.28
CA ILE A 102 -7.91 -29.85 1.23
C ILE A 102 -8.31 -31.11 0.44
N PRO A 103 -7.75 -31.39 -0.75
CA PRO A 103 -7.99 -32.66 -1.42
C PRO A 103 -7.28 -33.73 -0.59
N THR A 104 -8.02 -34.41 0.28
CA THR A 104 -7.55 -35.65 0.90
C THR A 104 -7.70 -36.76 -0.14
N THR A 105 -6.73 -36.87 -1.05
CA THR A 105 -6.40 -38.14 -1.72
C THR A 105 -4.89 -38.13 -2.02
N ALA A 106 -4.23 -39.18 -1.52
CA ALA A 106 -2.78 -39.40 -1.50
C ALA A 106 -2.15 -39.56 -2.91
N PRO A 107 -0.79 -39.56 -3.02
CA PRO A 107 -0.05 -38.86 -4.07
C PRO A 107 0.08 -39.66 -5.36
N THR A 108 -0.02 -38.97 -6.50
CA THR A 108 0.57 -39.42 -7.77
C THR A 108 1.61 -38.40 -8.19
N PRO A 109 2.87 -38.78 -8.41
CA PRO A 109 3.89 -37.87 -8.89
C PRO A 109 3.69 -37.72 -10.38
N ASP A 110 3.34 -36.53 -10.87
CA ASP A 110 3.79 -36.10 -12.19
C ASP A 110 3.42 -34.64 -12.45
N GLY A 111 4.37 -33.92 -13.04
CA GLY A 111 4.12 -32.65 -13.69
C GLY A 111 4.38 -31.43 -12.81
N THR A 112 5.65 -31.03 -12.73
CA THR A 112 6.08 -29.67 -12.39
C THR A 112 5.35 -28.65 -13.28
N GLN A 113 4.17 -28.20 -12.88
CA GLN A 113 3.51 -27.06 -13.50
C GLN A 113 3.86 -25.81 -12.68
N VAL A 114 5.10 -25.35 -12.88
CA VAL A 114 5.45 -23.96 -12.64
C VAL A 114 4.53 -23.12 -13.51
N HIS A 115 3.45 -22.59 -12.93
CA HIS A 115 2.63 -21.56 -13.54
C HIS A 115 3.50 -20.31 -13.65
N TRP A 116 4.25 -20.24 -14.74
CA TRP A 116 4.96 -19.05 -15.16
C TRP A 116 3.93 -17.94 -15.27
N SER A 117 3.89 -17.06 -14.27
CA SER A 117 3.25 -15.77 -14.39
C SER A 117 4.05 -15.00 -15.43
N ILE A 118 3.62 -15.13 -16.68
CA ILE A 118 4.24 -14.57 -17.88
C ILE A 118 4.36 -13.02 -17.87
N PRO A 119 3.83 -12.20 -16.92
CA PRO A 119 4.24 -10.80 -16.88
C PRO A 119 5.69 -10.60 -16.40
N THR A 120 6.24 -11.42 -15.49
CA THR A 120 7.46 -11.04 -14.75
C THR A 120 8.72 -11.02 -15.60
N ALA A 121 8.88 -11.94 -16.56
CA ALA A 121 10.08 -12.00 -17.40
C ALA A 121 10.21 -10.77 -18.32
N VAL A 122 9.09 -10.28 -18.88
CA VAL A 122 9.09 -9.08 -19.73
C VAL A 122 9.43 -7.83 -18.91
N PHE A 123 8.90 -7.71 -17.68
CA PHE A 123 9.24 -6.61 -16.78
C PHE A 123 10.73 -6.62 -16.39
N ILE A 124 11.33 -7.80 -16.16
CA ILE A 124 12.76 -7.91 -15.85
C ILE A 124 13.62 -7.47 -17.04
N ILE A 125 13.31 -7.92 -18.26
CA ILE A 125 14.08 -7.54 -19.46
C ILE A 125 14.00 -6.03 -19.72
N ILE A 126 12.80 -5.44 -19.61
CA ILE A 126 12.60 -3.99 -19.78
C ILE A 126 13.36 -3.21 -18.70
N SER A 127 13.31 -3.66 -17.45
CA SER A 127 14.01 -3.01 -16.33
C SER A 127 15.53 -3.05 -16.53
N LEU A 128 16.08 -4.20 -16.94
CA LEU A 128 17.51 -4.32 -17.24
C LEU A 128 17.91 -3.42 -18.41
N ALA A 129 17.14 -3.41 -19.51
CA ALA A 129 17.41 -2.55 -20.65
C ALA A 129 17.41 -1.06 -20.27
N ALA A 130 16.44 -0.61 -19.45
CA ALA A 130 16.37 0.77 -18.96
C ALA A 130 17.59 1.14 -18.09
N ILE A 131 18.05 0.22 -17.24
CA ILE A 131 19.26 0.40 -16.42
C ILE A 131 20.50 0.50 -17.31
N PHE A 132 20.68 -0.41 -18.27
CA PHE A 132 21.81 -0.37 -19.21
C PHE A 132 21.82 0.90 -20.07
N ILE A 133 20.66 1.33 -20.56
CA ILE A 133 20.51 2.60 -21.29
C ILE A 133 20.86 3.79 -20.39
N SER A 134 20.40 3.80 -19.13
CA SER A 134 20.72 4.86 -18.17
C SER A 134 22.22 4.92 -17.86
N ILE A 135 22.87 3.77 -17.62
CA ILE A 135 24.33 3.69 -17.41
C ILE A 135 25.06 4.14 -18.67
N TYR A 136 24.62 3.71 -19.86
CA TYR A 136 25.22 4.13 -21.12
C TYR A 136 25.07 5.64 -21.35
N HIS A 137 23.93 6.25 -21.04
CA HIS A 137 23.77 7.71 -21.06
C HIS A 137 24.60 8.42 -19.98
N PHE A 138 24.80 7.81 -18.82
CA PHE A 138 25.63 8.37 -17.76
C PHE A 138 27.12 8.31 -18.10
N TRP A 139 27.56 7.24 -18.76
CA TRP A 139 28.93 7.06 -19.23
C TRP A 139 29.22 7.79 -20.53
N LYS A 140 28.20 7.94 -21.40
CA LYS A 140 28.27 8.69 -22.65
C LYS A 140 27.98 10.18 -22.48
N ARG A 141 27.46 10.63 -21.33
CA ARG A 141 27.55 12.05 -20.98
C ARG A 141 29.04 12.38 -21.05
N PRO A 142 29.49 13.12 -22.08
CA PRO A 142 30.85 13.59 -22.07
C PRO A 142 30.99 14.37 -20.76
N SER A 143 32.14 14.22 -20.12
CA SER A 143 32.57 15.08 -19.03
C SER A 143 32.67 16.52 -19.56
N GLU A 144 31.52 17.16 -19.79
CA GLU A 144 31.36 18.60 -19.97
C GLU A 144 31.21 19.30 -18.61
N ASP A 145 31.24 18.56 -17.51
CA ASP A 145 31.57 19.09 -16.17
C ASP A 145 33.06 19.37 -15.98
N LYS A 146 33.80 19.46 -17.09
CA LYS A 146 35.15 20.01 -17.13
C LYS A 146 35.22 21.24 -18.04
N LYS A 147 34.18 22.07 -18.05
CA LYS A 147 34.24 23.46 -18.54
C LYS A 147 33.45 24.50 -17.73
N ASP A 148 32.64 24.10 -16.76
CA ASP A 148 31.93 25.08 -15.91
C ASP A 148 32.53 25.26 -14.51
N GLN A 149 33.50 24.43 -14.10
CA GLN A 149 34.29 24.66 -12.89
C GLN A 149 35.36 25.76 -13.06
N GLU A 150 35.55 26.31 -14.27
CA GLU A 150 36.40 27.49 -14.49
C GLU A 150 35.60 28.79 -14.64
N ALA A 151 34.27 28.72 -14.90
CA ALA A 151 33.40 29.88 -14.88
C ALA A 151 32.84 30.20 -13.46
N GLY A 152 32.63 29.18 -12.62
CA GLY A 152 32.16 29.38 -11.24
C GLY A 152 33.25 29.78 -10.22
N VAL A 153 34.51 29.44 -10.50
CA VAL A 153 35.64 29.77 -9.60
C VAL A 153 36.20 31.17 -9.87
N GLN A 154 36.13 31.67 -11.11
CA GLN A 154 36.48 33.08 -11.39
C GLN A 154 35.38 34.07 -10.97
N ALA A 155 34.11 33.66 -10.91
CA ALA A 155 33.04 34.53 -10.42
C ALA A 155 33.00 34.69 -8.89
N THR A 156 33.64 33.78 -8.14
CA THR A 156 33.65 33.82 -6.66
C THR A 156 34.93 34.42 -6.07
N PHE A 157 35.97 34.63 -6.90
CA PHE A 157 37.21 35.32 -6.50
C PHE A 157 37.28 36.82 -6.86
N LEU A 158 36.18 37.40 -7.37
CA LEU A 158 36.03 38.85 -7.59
C LEU A 158 34.95 39.49 -6.70
N LYS A 159 34.57 38.82 -5.61
CA LYS A 159 33.69 39.38 -4.57
C LYS A 159 34.32 39.18 -3.19
N GLY A 160 35.52 39.72 -3.04
CA GLY A 160 36.29 39.68 -1.81
C GLY A 160 37.35 40.77 -1.77
N GLY A 161 36.91 42.00 -1.52
CA GLY A 161 37.76 43.10 -1.06
C GLY A 161 38.49 43.87 -2.15
N GLU A 162 37.97 45.06 -2.46
CA GLU A 162 38.77 46.17 -3.00
C GLU A 162 38.73 47.31 -1.96
N PRO A 163 39.62 48.31 -2.02
CA PRO A 163 41.05 48.26 -1.74
C PRO A 163 41.43 49.20 -0.58
N THR A 164 42.61 48.99 0.00
CA THR A 164 43.35 50.06 0.70
C THR A 164 43.81 51.10 -0.32
N ASP A 165 43.24 52.31 -0.31
CA ASP A 165 43.99 53.57 -0.45
C ASP A 165 43.09 54.75 -0.08
N GLY A 166 43.14 55.13 1.20
CA GLY A 166 42.55 56.35 1.73
C GLY A 166 43.68 57.23 2.24
N THR A 167 44.22 58.05 1.35
CA THR A 167 45.20 59.09 1.64
C THR A 167 44.69 60.04 2.74
N LYS A 168 45.49 60.16 3.81
CA LYS A 168 45.63 61.22 4.83
C LYS A 168 44.43 62.15 5.13
N ILE A 169 43.99 62.13 6.39
CA ILE A 169 43.41 63.30 7.06
C ILE A 169 44.28 63.69 8.27
N LYS A 170 44.74 64.96 8.20
CA LYS A 170 45.10 65.94 9.24
C LYS A 170 46.32 65.61 10.13
N GLU A 171 47.43 66.31 9.96
CA GLU A 171 47.64 67.72 10.36
C GLU A 171 47.60 67.87 11.88
N ILE A 172 48.80 68.03 12.43
CA ILE A 172 49.10 68.33 13.82
C ILE A 172 48.78 69.81 14.04
N GLN A 173 47.99 70.14 15.06
CA GLN A 173 48.19 71.37 15.81
C GLN A 173 47.89 71.17 17.29
N ASN A 174 48.90 71.55 18.08
CA ASN A 174 48.72 72.35 19.29
C ASN A 174 48.50 73.81 18.86
#